data_AF-A0A1H9NPL5-F1
#
_entry.id   AF-A0A1H9NPL5-F1
#
_cell.length_a   1.000
_cell.length_b   1.000
_cell.length_c   1.000
_cell.angle_alpha   90.00
_cell.angle_beta   90.00
_cell.angle_gamma   90.00
#
_symmetry.space_group_name_H-M   'P 1'
#
loop_
_entity.id
_entity.type
_entity.pdbx_description
1 polymer ?
#
loop_
_entity_poly.entity_id
_entity_poly.type
_entity_poly.pdbx_seq_one_letter_code
_entity_poly.pdbx_strand_id
1 'polypeptide(L)'
;MTQENSAKLLAVVCFESKKEQVKCGYPGCKHYVYRRIHVVEDGGKISILGSTCFAKKYQGKEPLGTANFGHGGDGKMLTADERELLLQNTAALIARFAQEQKVQQQQDEQSRVLPPPPAVPLAVQRSPSTVTVAESPWPWQKPLSSNWYILLQDGSGWVRVQHNSGGHLLVPWPVFDGWDEALPPQVGEPSEELAGYVLKNVPAALEYLRARRDWESKAGRWRDVQAEISTRKKAGGKDSGPRWATA
;
A
#
# COMPACT_ATOMS: atom_id res chain seq x y z
N MET A 1 -0.26 35.66 29.42
CA MET A 1 0.73 34.60 29.16
C MET A 1 0.07 33.55 28.26
N THR A 2 -0.03 33.83 26.97
CA THR A 2 -0.53 32.90 25.96
C THR A 2 0.59 31.93 25.64
N GLN A 3 0.59 30.78 26.30
CA GLN A 3 1.53 29.71 26.01
C GLN A 3 1.17 29.17 24.62
N GLU A 4 1.95 29.54 23.61
CA GLU A 4 1.94 28.95 22.26
C GLU A 4 2.22 27.45 22.39
N ASN A 5 1.14 26.70 22.64
CA ASN A 5 1.19 25.26 22.78
C ASN A 5 1.34 24.68 21.39
N SER A 6 2.59 24.62 20.91
CA SER A 6 3.01 24.01 19.64
C SER A 6 2.91 22.49 19.71
N ALA A 7 1.76 21.98 20.16
CA ALA A 7 1.50 20.56 20.17
C ALA A 7 1.43 20.07 18.72
N LYS A 8 2.07 18.92 18.45
CA LYS A 8 2.15 18.35 17.10
C LYS A 8 1.66 16.92 17.10
N LEU A 9 0.82 16.59 16.13
CA LEU A 9 0.43 15.21 15.89
C LEU A 9 1.53 14.51 15.10
N LEU A 10 2.26 13.61 15.74
CA LEU A 10 3.37 12.90 15.10
C LEU A 10 2.87 11.71 14.28
N ALA A 11 2.04 10.84 14.87
CA ALA A 11 1.62 9.61 14.21
C ALA A 11 0.21 9.17 14.61
N VAL A 12 -0.48 8.47 13.71
CA VAL A 12 -1.66 7.67 14.02
C VAL A 12 -1.33 6.21 13.75
N VAL A 13 -1.40 5.38 14.80
CA VAL A 13 -1.02 3.96 14.77
C VAL A 13 -2.16 3.05 15.22
N CYS A 14 -2.11 1.80 14.83
CA CYS A 14 -3.05 0.76 15.28
C CYS A 14 -2.36 -0.58 15.47
N PHE A 15 -2.97 -1.44 16.27
CA PHE A 15 -2.57 -2.83 16.46
C PHE A 15 -3.59 -3.77 15.83
N GLU A 16 -3.12 -4.97 15.51
CA GLU A 16 -3.92 -6.01 14.88
C GLU A 16 -4.98 -6.57 15.83
N SER A 17 -4.63 -6.76 17.10
CA SER A 17 -5.53 -7.37 18.09
C SER A 17 -5.77 -6.52 19.34
N LYS A 18 -6.95 -6.70 19.96
CA LYS A 18 -7.27 -6.17 21.32
C LYS A 18 -6.30 -6.68 22.39
N LYS A 19 -5.65 -7.82 22.17
CA LYS A 19 -4.61 -8.36 23.07
C LYS A 19 -3.36 -7.47 23.11
N GLU A 20 -3.17 -6.60 22.13
CA GLU A 20 -1.99 -5.77 21.95
C GLU A 20 -2.22 -4.30 22.33
N GLN A 21 -3.34 -4.03 23.00
CA GLN A 21 -3.75 -2.70 23.43
C GLN A 21 -2.72 -2.01 24.33
N VAL A 22 -2.66 -0.68 24.22
CA VAL A 22 -1.82 0.18 25.07
C VAL A 22 -2.69 1.07 25.93
N LYS A 23 -2.19 1.44 27.11
CA LYS A 23 -2.93 2.30 28.03
C LYS A 23 -2.91 3.74 27.52
N CYS A 24 -4.06 4.39 27.51
CA CYS A 24 -4.12 5.81 27.16
C CYS A 24 -3.39 6.66 28.22
N GLY A 25 -2.50 7.54 27.76
CA GLY A 25 -1.72 8.46 28.62
C GLY A 25 -2.46 9.73 29.04
N TYR A 26 -3.78 9.83 28.78
CA TYR A 26 -4.56 11.00 29.20
C TYR A 26 -4.77 10.98 30.73
N PRO A 27 -4.57 12.11 31.45
CA PRO A 27 -4.72 12.15 32.90
C PRO A 27 -6.15 11.77 33.29
N GLY A 28 -6.29 10.74 34.14
CA GLY A 28 -7.58 10.21 34.58
C GLY A 28 -8.23 9.20 33.63
N CYS A 29 -7.64 8.90 32.47
CA CYS A 29 -8.13 7.84 31.59
C CYS A 29 -7.53 6.48 31.98
N LYS A 30 -8.40 5.48 32.21
CA LYS A 30 -8.00 4.08 32.49
C LYS A 30 -8.29 3.14 31.32
N HIS A 31 -8.65 3.67 30.15
CA HIS A 31 -8.98 2.86 28.99
C HIS A 31 -7.75 2.43 28.21
N TYR A 32 -7.83 1.20 27.70
CA TYR A 32 -6.86 0.65 26.78
C TYR A 32 -7.34 0.87 25.34
N VAL A 33 -6.41 1.22 24.47
CA VAL A 33 -6.67 1.55 23.07
C VAL A 33 -5.83 0.67 22.18
N TYR A 34 -6.46 0.11 21.16
CA TYR A 34 -5.79 -0.74 20.17
C TYR A 34 -5.95 -0.26 18.72
N ARG A 35 -6.91 0.67 18.48
CA ARG A 35 -7.16 1.29 17.18
C ARG A 35 -7.09 2.80 17.30
N ARG A 36 -6.61 3.45 16.22
CA ARG A 36 -6.55 4.93 16.08
C ARG A 36 -5.86 5.59 17.27
N ILE A 37 -4.66 5.12 17.57
CA ILE A 37 -3.82 5.61 18.64
C ILE A 37 -3.04 6.81 18.11
N HIS A 38 -3.24 7.97 18.72
CA HIS A 38 -2.62 9.23 18.33
C HIS A 38 -1.37 9.45 19.19
N VAL A 39 -0.23 9.59 18.54
CA VAL A 39 1.03 9.95 19.18
C VAL A 39 1.23 11.45 18.98
N VAL A 40 1.24 12.19 20.07
CA VAL A 40 1.37 13.65 20.07
C VAL A 40 2.63 14.06 20.81
N GLU A 41 3.28 15.09 20.33
CA GLU A 41 4.31 15.81 21.07
C GLU A 41 3.71 17.11 21.59
N ASP A 42 3.86 17.36 22.89
CA ASP A 42 3.35 18.54 23.59
C ASP A 42 4.49 19.08 24.46
N GLY A 43 5.10 20.21 24.07
CA GLY A 43 6.20 20.84 24.82
C GLY A 43 7.44 19.96 25.03
N GLY A 44 7.80 19.12 24.04
CA GLY A 44 8.93 18.18 24.11
C GLY A 44 8.61 16.86 24.82
N LYS A 45 7.36 16.65 25.25
CA LYS A 45 6.88 15.40 25.83
C LYS A 45 6.02 14.65 24.83
N ILE A 46 6.42 13.43 24.49
CA ILE A 46 5.64 12.53 23.63
C ILE A 46 4.59 11.80 24.49
N SER A 47 3.33 11.85 24.08
CA SER A 47 2.20 11.21 24.75
C SER A 47 1.36 10.38 23.79
N ILE A 48 0.86 9.24 24.28
CA ILE A 48 0.01 8.32 23.51
C ILE A 48 -1.44 8.49 23.95
N LEU A 49 -2.32 8.87 23.03
CA LEU A 49 -3.71 9.19 23.30
C LEU A 49 -4.64 8.36 22.42
N GLY A 50 -5.77 7.93 22.98
CA GLY A 50 -6.87 7.39 22.19
C GLY A 50 -7.58 8.49 21.38
N SER A 51 -8.22 8.12 20.27
CA SER A 51 -8.97 9.06 19.41
C SER A 51 -9.95 9.97 20.17
N THR A 52 -10.69 9.44 21.14
CA THR A 52 -11.64 10.20 21.96
C THR A 52 -10.96 11.12 22.98
N CYS A 53 -9.85 10.68 23.57
CA CYS A 53 -9.08 11.49 24.53
C CYS A 53 -8.29 12.59 23.81
N PHE A 54 -7.81 12.31 22.60
CA PHE A 54 -7.17 13.26 21.70
C PHE A 54 -8.14 14.39 21.33
N ALA A 55 -9.35 14.05 20.86
CA ALA A 55 -10.38 15.04 20.53
C ALA A 55 -10.78 15.90 21.73
N LYS A 56 -10.85 15.31 22.94
CA LYS A 56 -11.13 16.06 24.18
C LYS A 56 -10.01 17.02 24.58
N LYS A 57 -8.74 16.59 24.48
CA LYS A 57 -7.58 17.41 24.90
C LYS A 57 -7.34 18.59 23.96
N TYR A 58 -7.55 18.39 22.65
CA TYR A 58 -7.16 19.35 21.62
C TYR A 58 -8.35 19.93 20.82
N GLN A 59 -9.58 19.69 21.26
CA GLN A 59 -10.83 20.25 20.72
C GLN A 59 -11.07 20.05 19.21
N GLY A 60 -10.34 19.17 18.53
CA GLY A 60 -10.49 18.91 17.09
C GLY A 60 -9.16 18.57 16.41
N LYS A 61 -9.20 18.22 15.12
CA LYS A 61 -8.00 17.87 14.31
C LYS A 61 -7.19 19.09 13.86
N GLU A 62 -7.77 20.28 13.93
CA GLU A 62 -7.24 21.50 13.32
C GLU A 62 -6.03 22.15 14.03
N PRO A 63 -5.88 22.11 15.37
CA PRO A 63 -4.77 22.83 16.02
C PRO A 63 -3.41 22.12 15.98
N LEU A 64 -3.32 20.87 15.49
CA LEU A 64 -2.11 20.03 15.60
C LEU A 64 -1.47 19.65 14.25
N GLY A 65 -2.11 20.04 13.14
CA GLY A 65 -1.69 19.68 11.79
C GLY A 65 -1.99 18.23 11.39
N THR A 66 -1.60 17.89 10.16
CA THR A 66 -1.72 16.55 9.60
C THR A 66 -0.69 15.63 10.25
N ALA A 67 -1.10 14.44 10.71
CA ALA A 67 -0.16 13.45 11.24
C ALA A 67 0.92 13.13 10.21
N ASN A 68 2.20 13.24 10.59
CA ASN A 68 3.32 12.90 9.71
C ASN A 68 3.31 11.41 9.31
N PHE A 69 2.71 10.53 10.14
CA PHE A 69 2.68 9.09 9.90
C PHE A 69 1.26 8.50 10.08
N GLY A 70 0.85 7.60 9.18
CA GLY A 70 -0.44 6.91 9.26
C GLY A 70 -1.66 7.77 8.87
N HIS A 71 -1.48 8.73 7.96
CA HIS A 71 -2.57 9.56 7.47
C HIS A 71 -3.56 8.75 6.62
N GLY A 72 -4.74 8.46 7.17
CA GLY A 72 -5.85 7.77 6.51
C GLY A 72 -6.30 6.48 7.22
N GLY A 73 -7.62 6.31 7.37
CA GLY A 73 -8.23 5.08 7.92
C GLY A 73 -7.98 4.85 9.42
N ASP A 74 -7.59 3.63 9.77
CA ASP A 74 -7.39 3.18 11.17
C ASP A 74 -5.98 3.47 11.73
N GLY A 75 -5.05 4.01 10.92
CA GLY A 75 -3.65 4.31 11.29
C GLY A 75 -2.64 3.34 10.67
N LYS A 76 -1.33 3.61 10.84
CA LYS A 76 -0.25 2.67 10.45
C LYS A 76 -0.30 1.45 11.39
N MET A 77 -0.42 0.26 10.81
CA MET A 77 -0.39 -1.00 11.54
C MET A 77 1.03 -1.27 12.03
N LEU A 78 1.22 -1.37 13.34
CA LEU A 78 2.53 -1.64 13.94
C LEU A 78 2.74 -3.14 14.10
N THR A 79 3.96 -3.61 13.83
CA THR A 79 4.38 -4.98 14.17
C THR A 79 4.62 -5.13 15.68
N ALA A 80 4.76 -6.36 16.16
CA ALA A 80 5.06 -6.65 17.58
C ALA A 80 6.35 -5.93 18.06
N ASP A 81 7.38 -5.87 17.22
CA ASP A 81 8.64 -5.15 17.52
C ASP A 81 8.42 -3.63 17.59
N GLU A 82 7.66 -3.07 16.66
CA GLU A 82 7.35 -1.64 16.65
C GLU A 82 6.46 -1.23 17.83
N ARG A 83 5.60 -2.15 18.30
CA ARG A 83 4.80 -1.98 19.53
C ARG A 83 5.69 -1.94 20.77
N GLU A 84 6.63 -2.87 20.89
CA GLU A 84 7.56 -2.86 22.01
C GLU A 84 8.36 -1.56 22.02
N LEU A 85 8.80 -1.10 20.84
CA LEU A 85 9.47 0.18 20.70
C LEU A 85 8.55 1.36 21.03
N LEU A 86 7.25 1.32 20.68
CA LEU A 86 6.28 2.35 21.08
C LEU A 86 6.17 2.47 22.60
N LEU A 87 6.19 1.34 23.31
CA LEU A 87 6.04 1.25 24.77
C LEU A 87 7.32 1.57 25.53
N GLN A 88 8.48 1.10 25.04
CA GLN A 88 9.77 1.28 25.69
C GLN A 88 10.42 2.63 25.31
N ASN A 89 10.31 3.04 24.03
CA ASN A 89 10.98 4.23 23.52
C ASN A 89 10.21 4.85 22.34
N THR A 90 9.10 5.52 22.66
CA THR A 90 8.26 6.19 21.67
C THR A 90 9.06 7.18 20.80
N ALA A 91 10.07 7.85 21.36
CA ALA A 91 10.93 8.78 20.63
C ALA A 91 11.76 8.09 19.54
N ALA A 92 12.33 6.91 19.83
CA ALA A 92 13.09 6.12 18.87
C ALA A 92 12.21 5.63 17.70
N LEU A 93 10.96 5.25 17.98
CA LEU A 93 10.02 4.85 16.93
C LEU A 93 9.72 6.03 15.97
N ILE A 94 9.47 7.21 16.51
CA ILE A 94 9.22 8.41 15.70
C ILE A 94 10.47 8.82 14.91
N ALA A 95 11.66 8.72 15.51
CA ALA A 95 12.91 8.99 14.81
C ALA A 95 13.14 8.04 13.64
N ARG A 96 12.85 6.74 13.82
CA ARG A 96 12.92 5.74 12.75
C ARG A 96 11.97 6.07 11.60
N PHE A 97 10.72 6.43 11.91
CA PHE A 97 9.76 6.83 10.87
C PHE A 97 10.18 8.12 10.14
N ALA A 98 10.76 9.09 10.85
CA ALA A 98 11.28 10.31 10.24
C ALA A 98 12.47 10.02 9.31
N GLN A 99 13.33 9.06 9.68
CA GLN A 99 14.48 8.65 8.86
C GLN A 99 14.03 7.91 7.59
N GLU A 100 13.06 7.01 7.68
CA GLU A 100 12.46 6.34 6.52
C GLU A 100 11.88 7.35 5.52
N GLN A 101 11.18 8.39 6.00
CA GLN A 101 10.66 9.45 5.13
C GLN A 101 11.76 10.32 4.51
N LYS A 102 12.82 10.67 5.26
CA LYS A 102 13.95 11.44 4.71
C LYS A 102 14.66 10.68 3.59
N VAL A 103 14.88 9.37 3.77
CA VAL A 103 15.47 8.53 2.71
C VAL A 103 14.57 8.50 1.49
N GLN A 104 13.26 8.33 1.67
CA GLN A 104 12.29 8.35 0.57
C GLN A 104 12.28 9.70 -0.16
N GLN A 105 12.26 10.82 0.57
CA GLN A 105 12.29 12.17 -0.01
C GLN A 105 13.61 12.47 -0.74
N GLN A 106 14.75 12.03 -0.19
CA GLN A 106 16.04 12.19 -0.86
C GLN A 106 16.15 11.37 -2.14
N GLN A 107 15.56 10.17 -2.16
CA GLN A 107 15.47 9.34 -3.37
C GLN A 107 14.58 10.00 -4.45
N ASP A 108 13.44 10.57 -4.05
CA ASP A 108 12.56 11.34 -4.94
C ASP A 108 13.21 12.62 -5.46
N GLU A 109 13.96 13.35 -4.64
CA GLU A 109 14.68 14.57 -5.06
C GLU A 109 15.82 14.24 -6.03
N GLN A 110 16.63 13.20 -5.75
CA GLN A 110 17.71 12.78 -6.66
C GLN A 110 17.21 12.32 -8.04
N SER A 111 15.99 11.80 -8.12
CA SER A 111 15.39 11.39 -9.39
C SER A 111 14.77 12.56 -10.17
N ARG A 112 14.65 13.74 -9.58
CA ARG A 112 14.08 14.95 -10.20
C ARG A 112 15.12 15.87 -10.88
N VAL A 113 16.41 15.65 -10.68
CA VAL A 113 17.51 16.54 -11.17
C VAL A 113 18.15 16.07 -12.50
N LEU A 114 17.61 15.05 -13.18
CA LEU A 114 18.15 14.65 -14.49
C LEU A 114 17.75 15.66 -15.59
N PRO A 115 18.71 16.29 -16.29
CA PRO A 115 18.39 17.13 -17.45
C PRO A 115 17.83 16.26 -18.59
N PRO A 116 16.98 16.82 -19.47
CA PRO A 116 16.46 16.07 -20.62
C PRO A 116 17.63 15.62 -21.51
N PRO A 117 17.60 14.39 -22.05
CA PRO A 117 18.65 13.93 -22.95
C PRO A 117 18.67 14.80 -24.22
N PRO A 118 19.86 15.08 -24.79
CA PRO A 118 19.94 15.82 -26.05
C PRO A 118 19.26 15.01 -27.17
N ALA A 119 18.48 15.70 -28.00
CA ALA A 119 17.82 15.11 -29.15
C ALA A 119 18.88 14.53 -30.11
N VAL A 120 18.88 13.21 -30.26
CA VAL A 120 19.75 12.50 -31.22
C VAL A 120 18.95 12.24 -32.49
N PRO A 121 19.45 12.63 -33.69
CA PRO A 121 18.69 12.55 -34.93
C PRO A 121 18.49 11.11 -35.42
N LEU A 122 17.34 10.92 -36.08
CA LEU A 122 16.90 9.69 -36.75
C LEU A 122 17.93 9.26 -37.82
N ALA A 123 18.76 8.27 -37.53
CA ALA A 123 19.50 7.53 -38.55
C ALA A 123 19.66 6.06 -38.16
N VAL A 124 18.99 5.24 -38.96
CA VAL A 124 19.05 3.78 -39.11
C VAL A 124 20.46 3.22 -38.88
N GLN A 125 20.60 2.22 -38.00
CA GLN A 125 21.09 0.89 -38.39
C GLN A 125 20.96 -0.14 -37.26
N ARG A 126 20.39 -1.28 -37.66
CA ARG A 126 20.18 -2.47 -36.85
C ARG A 126 21.52 -3.07 -36.42
N SER A 127 21.71 -3.21 -35.12
CA SER A 127 22.58 -4.20 -34.50
C SER A 127 21.80 -4.78 -33.31
N PRO A 128 21.90 -6.09 -33.03
CA PRO A 128 21.10 -6.71 -31.97
C PRO A 128 21.66 -6.24 -30.63
N SER A 129 21.17 -5.12 -30.12
CA SER A 129 21.23 -4.85 -28.70
C SER A 129 20.55 -6.03 -28.03
N THR A 130 21.31 -6.75 -27.20
CA THR A 130 20.80 -7.78 -26.30
C THR A 130 19.66 -7.15 -25.52
N VAL A 131 18.44 -7.40 -25.97
CA VAL A 131 17.22 -6.87 -25.38
C VAL A 131 17.21 -7.44 -23.98
N THR A 132 17.47 -6.61 -22.99
CA THR A 132 17.13 -6.96 -21.61
C THR A 132 15.61 -7.03 -21.62
N VAL A 133 15.09 -8.24 -21.83
CA VAL A 133 13.65 -8.52 -21.87
C VAL A 133 13.06 -7.93 -20.61
N ALA A 134 12.22 -6.89 -20.76
CA ALA A 134 11.51 -6.31 -19.64
C ALA A 134 10.82 -7.44 -18.88
N GLU A 135 11.16 -7.61 -17.60
CA GLU A 135 10.67 -8.74 -16.78
C GLU A 135 9.15 -8.68 -16.55
N SER A 136 8.49 -7.56 -16.89
CA SER A 136 7.06 -7.30 -16.79
C SER A 136 6.51 -6.53 -18.01
N PRO A 137 5.22 -6.71 -18.36
CA PRO A 137 4.58 -6.05 -19.52
C PRO A 137 4.31 -4.56 -19.30
N TRP A 138 4.42 -4.07 -18.06
CA TRP A 138 4.17 -2.67 -17.70
C TRP A 138 5.50 -1.91 -17.62
N PRO A 139 5.82 -1.04 -18.59
CA PRO A 139 7.08 -0.29 -18.60
C PRO A 139 7.17 0.74 -17.46
N TRP A 140 6.02 1.13 -16.90
CA TRP A 140 5.91 2.03 -15.77
C TRP A 140 6.02 1.34 -14.40
N GLN A 141 6.12 -0.01 -14.37
CA GLN A 141 6.25 -0.75 -13.11
C GLN A 141 7.56 -0.41 -12.41
N LYS A 142 7.51 -0.27 -11.08
CA LYS A 142 8.70 -0.15 -10.24
C LYS A 142 9.60 -1.39 -10.39
N PRO A 143 10.88 -1.23 -10.77
CA PRO A 143 11.79 -2.36 -10.86
C PRO A 143 11.88 -3.14 -9.54
N LEU A 144 12.01 -4.46 -9.63
CA LEU A 144 12.12 -5.37 -8.48
C LEU A 144 10.92 -5.38 -7.50
N SER A 145 9.81 -4.74 -7.85
CA SER A 145 8.59 -4.79 -7.03
C SER A 145 7.88 -6.14 -7.15
N SER A 146 7.27 -6.60 -6.06
CA SER A 146 6.44 -7.80 -6.07
C SER A 146 5.08 -7.55 -6.74
N ASN A 147 4.72 -8.46 -7.63
CA ASN A 147 3.41 -8.59 -8.24
C ASN A 147 2.59 -9.66 -7.51
N TRP A 148 1.28 -9.53 -7.55
CA TRP A 148 0.35 -10.50 -6.99
C TRP A 148 -0.85 -10.63 -7.92
N TYR A 149 -1.18 -11.85 -8.33
CA TYR A 149 -2.33 -12.12 -9.18
C TYR A 149 -3.48 -12.69 -8.37
N ILE A 150 -4.69 -12.28 -8.71
CA ILE A 150 -5.92 -12.79 -8.15
C ILE A 150 -6.92 -13.09 -9.27
N LEU A 151 -7.53 -14.27 -9.20
CA LEU A 151 -8.67 -14.67 -10.00
C LEU A 151 -9.93 -14.53 -9.15
N LEU A 152 -10.90 -13.78 -9.63
CA LEU A 152 -12.20 -13.61 -8.98
C LEU A 152 -13.19 -14.69 -9.41
N GLN A 153 -14.24 -14.88 -8.63
CA GLN A 153 -15.29 -15.88 -8.86
C GLN A 153 -16.09 -15.65 -10.16
N ASP A 154 -16.11 -14.42 -10.68
CA ASP A 154 -16.68 -14.08 -11.99
C ASP A 154 -15.77 -14.48 -13.17
N GLY A 155 -14.59 -15.05 -12.90
CA GLY A 155 -13.60 -15.44 -13.88
C GLY A 155 -12.64 -14.32 -14.30
N SER A 156 -12.82 -13.10 -13.80
CA SER A 156 -11.92 -11.98 -14.09
C SER A 156 -10.60 -12.13 -13.33
N GLY A 157 -9.50 -11.91 -14.05
CA GLY A 157 -8.14 -11.96 -13.50
C GLY A 157 -7.57 -10.56 -13.32
N TRP A 158 -6.88 -10.33 -12.22
CA TRP A 158 -6.32 -9.03 -11.86
C TRP A 158 -4.91 -9.17 -11.28
N VAL A 159 -4.03 -8.24 -11.62
CA VAL A 159 -2.66 -8.18 -11.09
C VAL A 159 -2.47 -6.89 -10.33
N ARG A 160 -1.98 -6.99 -9.09
CA ARG A 160 -1.49 -5.84 -8.35
C ARG A 160 -0.06 -5.56 -8.75
N VAL A 161 0.18 -4.34 -9.22
CA VAL A 161 1.46 -3.84 -9.71
C VAL A 161 1.82 -2.58 -8.94
N GLN A 162 3.11 -2.34 -8.66
CA GLN A 162 3.55 -1.06 -8.10
C GLN A 162 4.07 -0.16 -9.22
N HIS A 163 3.55 1.05 -9.30
CA HIS A 163 4.02 2.08 -10.22
C HIS A 163 5.37 2.65 -9.76
N ASN A 164 6.18 3.14 -10.70
CA ASN A 164 7.46 3.79 -10.39
C ASN A 164 7.31 4.99 -9.43
N SER A 165 6.19 5.70 -9.49
CA SER A 165 5.81 6.81 -8.59
C SER A 165 5.41 6.36 -7.17
N GLY A 166 5.46 5.05 -6.88
CA GLY A 166 5.15 4.48 -5.57
C GLY A 166 3.68 4.08 -5.37
N GLY A 167 2.78 4.53 -6.25
CA GLY A 167 1.37 4.12 -6.27
C GLY A 167 1.18 2.64 -6.58
N HIS A 168 0.00 2.11 -6.25
CA HIS A 168 -0.38 0.73 -6.57
C HIS A 168 -1.51 0.73 -7.60
N LEU A 169 -1.38 -0.16 -8.57
CA LEU A 169 -2.39 -0.39 -9.59
C LEU A 169 -2.91 -1.81 -9.49
N LEU A 170 -4.16 -1.95 -9.91
CA LEU A 170 -4.76 -3.23 -10.21
C LEU A 170 -5.13 -3.26 -11.69
N VAL A 171 -4.42 -4.09 -12.45
CA VAL A 171 -4.57 -4.19 -13.90
C VAL A 171 -5.25 -5.50 -14.27
N PRO A 172 -6.16 -5.52 -15.25
CA PRO A 172 -6.80 -6.74 -15.70
C PRO A 172 -5.78 -7.65 -16.39
N TRP A 173 -5.84 -8.95 -16.11
CA TRP A 173 -4.99 -9.95 -16.74
C TRP A 173 -5.74 -11.27 -16.99
N PRO A 174 -5.98 -11.67 -18.25
CA PRO A 174 -5.73 -10.90 -19.48
C PRO A 174 -6.57 -9.61 -19.53
N VAL A 175 -6.18 -8.67 -20.38
CA VAL A 175 -7.02 -7.48 -20.65
C VAL A 175 -8.32 -7.92 -21.30
N PHE A 176 -9.45 -7.37 -20.86
CA PHE A 176 -10.80 -7.66 -21.36
C PHE A 176 -11.62 -6.37 -21.45
N ASP A 177 -12.68 -6.38 -22.27
CA ASP A 177 -13.56 -5.21 -22.48
C ASP A 177 -14.45 -4.93 -21.25
N GLY A 178 -14.66 -3.66 -20.90
CA GLY A 178 -15.41 -3.25 -19.71
C GLY A 178 -14.66 -3.42 -18.38
N TRP A 179 -13.33 -3.57 -18.42
CA TRP A 179 -12.52 -3.68 -17.20
C TRP A 179 -12.64 -2.44 -16.31
N ASP A 180 -12.80 -1.25 -16.89
CA ASP A 180 -12.90 0.05 -16.25
C ASP A 180 -14.21 0.28 -15.46
N GLU A 181 -15.19 -0.62 -15.61
CA GLU A 181 -16.42 -0.67 -14.82
C GLU A 181 -16.53 -1.95 -13.96
N ALA A 182 -15.66 -2.94 -14.17
CA ALA A 182 -15.73 -4.24 -13.52
C ALA A 182 -15.52 -4.20 -12.00
N LEU A 183 -14.88 -3.15 -11.47
CA LEU A 183 -14.64 -2.98 -10.05
C LEU A 183 -15.29 -1.71 -9.52
N PRO A 184 -15.87 -1.75 -8.31
CA PRO A 184 -16.54 -0.59 -7.76
C PRO A 184 -15.54 0.52 -7.40
N PRO A 185 -15.96 1.80 -7.38
CA PRO A 185 -15.08 2.94 -7.10
C PRO A 185 -14.34 2.90 -5.75
N GLN A 186 -14.82 2.06 -4.81
CA GLN A 186 -14.15 1.80 -3.53
C GLN A 186 -12.80 1.08 -3.68
N VAL A 187 -12.58 0.36 -4.78
CA VAL A 187 -11.33 -0.35 -5.07
C VAL A 187 -10.29 0.63 -5.62
N GLY A 188 -10.68 1.47 -6.57
CA GLY A 188 -9.82 2.46 -7.18
C GLY A 188 -10.53 3.29 -8.23
N GLU A 189 -9.77 4.18 -8.86
CA GLU A 189 -10.22 4.92 -10.05
C GLU A 189 -9.64 4.28 -11.31
N PRO A 190 -10.45 4.01 -12.35
CA PRO A 190 -9.93 3.54 -13.62
C PRO A 190 -9.04 4.62 -14.24
N SER A 191 -7.89 4.20 -14.76
CA SER A 191 -6.97 5.02 -15.54
C SER A 191 -6.79 4.39 -16.91
N GLU A 192 -7.33 5.04 -17.94
CA GLU A 192 -7.18 4.60 -19.33
C GLU A 192 -5.71 4.64 -19.76
N GLU A 193 -4.94 5.62 -19.30
CA GLU A 193 -3.51 5.76 -19.59
C GLU A 193 -2.70 4.55 -19.10
N LEU A 194 -3.04 4.05 -17.91
CA LEU A 194 -2.32 2.94 -17.28
C LEU A 194 -3.00 1.59 -17.49
N ALA A 195 -4.15 1.58 -18.20
CA ALA A 195 -5.00 0.42 -18.44
C ALA A 195 -5.28 -0.40 -17.17
N GLY A 196 -5.63 0.28 -16.06
CA GLY A 196 -5.94 -0.35 -14.79
C GLY A 196 -6.51 0.62 -13.75
N TYR A 197 -6.86 0.10 -12.58
CA TYR A 197 -7.34 0.91 -11.47
C TYR A 197 -6.18 1.41 -10.62
N VAL A 198 -6.12 2.72 -10.40
CA VAL A 198 -5.25 3.32 -9.39
C VAL A 198 -5.87 3.11 -8.02
N LEU A 199 -5.19 2.35 -7.16
CA LEU A 199 -5.70 1.97 -5.85
C LEU A 199 -5.57 3.14 -4.87
N LYS A 200 -6.71 3.64 -4.40
CA LYS A 200 -6.77 4.70 -3.37
C LYS A 200 -6.43 4.16 -1.98
N ASN A 201 -6.88 2.95 -1.69
CA ASN A 201 -6.67 2.28 -0.40
C ASN A 201 -6.34 0.81 -0.66
N VAL A 202 -5.04 0.50 -0.68
CA VAL A 202 -4.54 -0.83 -1.02
C VAL A 202 -5.09 -1.90 -0.06
N PRO A 203 -5.05 -1.76 1.28
CA PRO A 203 -5.65 -2.76 2.17
C PRO A 203 -7.13 -3.04 1.88
N ALA A 204 -7.95 -2.00 1.72
CA ALA A 204 -9.39 -2.16 1.47
C ALA A 204 -9.66 -2.82 0.10
N ALA A 205 -8.90 -2.44 -0.93
CA ALA A 205 -8.97 -3.06 -2.24
C ALA A 205 -8.60 -4.56 -2.19
N LEU A 206 -7.50 -4.90 -1.51
CA LEU A 206 -7.07 -6.30 -1.37
C LEU A 206 -8.08 -7.13 -0.56
N GLU A 207 -8.68 -6.56 0.48
CA GLU A 207 -9.75 -7.22 1.24
C GLU A 207 -10.99 -7.47 0.36
N TYR A 208 -11.41 -6.47 -0.41
CA TYR A 208 -12.52 -6.59 -1.36
C TYR A 208 -12.30 -7.72 -2.38
N LEU A 209 -11.09 -7.78 -2.96
CA LEU A 209 -10.73 -8.80 -3.95
C LEU A 209 -10.66 -10.18 -3.29
N ARG A 210 -10.02 -10.28 -2.11
CA ARG A 210 -9.90 -11.57 -1.41
C ARG A 210 -11.24 -12.14 -0.99
N ALA A 211 -12.22 -11.31 -0.64
CA ALA A 211 -13.57 -11.77 -0.33
C ALA A 211 -14.29 -12.43 -1.53
N ARG A 212 -13.83 -12.16 -2.76
CA ARG A 212 -14.43 -12.64 -4.03
C ARG A 212 -13.48 -13.53 -4.83
N ARG A 213 -12.39 -13.98 -4.22
CA ARG A 213 -11.36 -14.77 -4.92
C ARG A 213 -11.83 -16.20 -5.15
N ASP A 214 -11.61 -16.70 -6.36
CA ASP A 214 -11.51 -18.14 -6.62
C ASP A 214 -10.11 -18.63 -6.25
N TRP A 215 -9.08 -17.87 -6.64
CA TRP A 215 -7.68 -18.26 -6.47
C TRP A 215 -6.76 -17.04 -6.43
N GLU A 216 -5.63 -17.14 -5.74
CA GLU A 216 -4.58 -16.12 -5.73
C GLU A 216 -3.19 -16.76 -5.87
N SER A 217 -2.27 -16.07 -6.54
CA SER A 217 -0.87 -16.50 -6.63
C SER A 217 -0.09 -16.14 -5.38
N LYS A 218 1.11 -16.71 -5.21
CA LYS A 218 2.08 -16.09 -4.29
C LYS A 218 2.52 -14.73 -4.85
N ALA A 219 2.87 -13.82 -3.95
CA ALA A 219 3.48 -12.56 -4.33
C ALA A 219 4.94 -12.81 -4.74
N GLY A 220 5.39 -12.26 -5.87
CA GLY A 220 6.72 -12.54 -6.41
C GLY A 220 7.08 -11.67 -7.59
N ARG A 221 8.16 -12.00 -8.30
CA ARG A 221 8.45 -11.32 -9.58
C ARG A 221 7.37 -11.70 -10.60
N TRP A 222 7.17 -10.85 -11.60
CA TRP A 222 6.14 -11.11 -12.62
C TRP A 222 6.30 -12.47 -13.31
N ARG A 223 7.54 -12.87 -13.60
CA ARG A 223 7.86 -14.19 -14.18
C ARG A 223 7.37 -15.36 -13.31
N ASP A 224 7.54 -15.27 -12.00
CA ASP A 224 7.11 -16.32 -11.06
C ASP A 224 5.58 -16.39 -11.01
N VAL A 225 4.93 -15.21 -10.94
CA VAL A 225 3.47 -15.09 -10.96
C VAL A 225 2.89 -15.65 -12.27
N GLN A 226 3.50 -15.36 -13.42
CA GLN A 226 3.08 -15.92 -14.70
C GLN A 226 3.23 -17.44 -14.77
N ALA A 227 4.30 -17.99 -14.19
CA ALA A 227 4.51 -19.43 -14.12
C ALA A 227 3.41 -20.11 -13.28
N GLU A 228 3.02 -19.52 -12.15
CA GLU A 228 1.90 -20.00 -11.33
C GLU A 228 0.56 -19.94 -12.08
N ILE A 229 0.26 -18.81 -12.74
CA ILE A 229 -0.96 -18.67 -13.57
C ILE A 229 -1.01 -19.75 -14.66
N SER A 230 0.11 -19.97 -15.36
CA SER A 230 0.21 -20.97 -16.43
C SER A 230 0.05 -22.39 -15.90
N THR A 231 0.61 -22.67 -14.72
CA THR A 231 0.49 -23.97 -14.05
C THR A 231 -0.96 -24.24 -13.63
N ARG A 232 -1.65 -23.23 -13.07
CA ARG A 232 -3.07 -23.32 -12.71
C ARG A 232 -3.95 -23.57 -13.94
N LYS A 233 -3.72 -22.86 -15.04
CA LYS A 233 -4.45 -23.09 -16.31
C LYS A 233 -4.26 -24.52 -16.83
N LYS A 234 -3.04 -25.07 -16.77
CA LYS A 234 -2.75 -26.47 -17.14
C LYS A 234 -3.43 -27.47 -16.20
N ALA A 235 -3.47 -27.18 -14.89
CA ALA A 235 -4.15 -28.02 -13.91
C ALA A 235 -5.69 -28.01 -14.11
N GLY A 236 -6.28 -26.84 -14.40
CA GLY A 236 -7.72 -26.72 -14.72
C GLY A 236 -8.12 -27.37 -16.05
N GLY A 237 -7.18 -27.51 -17.00
CA GLY A 237 -7.38 -28.23 -18.25
C GLY A 237 -7.32 -29.75 -18.14
N LYS A 238 -6.96 -30.32 -16.98
CA LYS A 238 -6.91 -31.78 -16.77
C LYS A 238 -8.21 -32.38 -16.22
N ASP A 239 -9.16 -31.55 -15.78
CA ASP A 239 -10.46 -31.95 -15.21
C ASP A 239 -11.68 -31.52 -16.06
N SER A 240 -11.46 -31.07 -17.28
CA SER A 240 -12.53 -30.73 -18.24
C SER A 240 -12.59 -31.73 -19.40
N GLY A 241 -12.62 -33.02 -19.06
CA GLY A 241 -13.21 -34.04 -19.93
C GLY A 241 -14.74 -33.95 -19.84
N PRO A 242 -15.50 -34.00 -20.95
CA PRO A 242 -16.95 -33.90 -20.89
C PRO A 242 -17.54 -35.06 -20.08
N ARG A 243 -18.15 -34.76 -18.93
CA ARG A 243 -18.94 -35.70 -18.10
C ARG A 243 -20.34 -36.00 -18.69
N TRP A 244 -20.41 -36.20 -20.00
CA TRP A 244 -21.58 -36.80 -20.65
C TRP A 244 -21.13 -37.76 -21.75
N ALA A 245 -20.55 -38.90 -21.38
CA ALA A 245 -20.43 -40.03 -22.29
C ALA A 245 -20.28 -41.31 -21.47
N THR A 246 -21.41 -41.83 -20.99
CA THR A 246 -21.54 -43.26 -20.77
C THR A 246 -23.00 -43.61 -21.03
N ALA A 247 -23.19 -44.26 -22.18
CA ALA A 247 -24.39 -44.99 -22.54
C ALA A 247 -24.50 -46.26 -21.69
#